data_AF-A0A7X3M8F9-F1
#
_entry.id   AF-A0A7X3M8F9-F1
#
_cell.length_a   1.000
_cell.length_b   1.000
_cell.length_c   1.000
_cell.angle_alpha   90.00
_cell.angle_beta   90.00
_cell.angle_gamma   90.00
#
_symmetry.space_group_name_H-M   'P 1'
#
loop_
_entity.id
_entity.type
_entity.pdbx_description
1 polymer ?
#
loop_
_entity_poly.entity_id
_entity_poly.type
_entity_poly.pdbx_seq_one_letter_code
_entity_poly.pdbx_strand_id
1 'polypeptide(L)'
;MITLSRLYIHPVKSMRGLQLSHAQVLESGLAFDRIFMVTELDGTFITARQYPDMVRFTPALLPDGLFLNAPDGSQALIRFSDFTAQLSPTEVWGNHFTSHIAPAEINDWLSEFFPRPVQLRWTGVAPTRRVKKFDEVSLSFADGFPFLLVNMSSLQDLQQRCPASVRVEQFRPNLVVSGAAAWDEDSWKQVKIGEIVFDMPKPCSRCVFTTVGTESGRKHPEGEPLATLQRFRSGQDGSGDIDFGLNLIARNSGVIRVGDELTVLARQTPRAYGAGVVVETLKPAASQQAEVIIGYQGSEFTGDNQQVLLEQLEMQGFRIPYSCRAGICGSCKVTLVSGEVKALKQSAVRADGTILSCSCIPAGDIVLA
;
A
#
# COMPACT_ATOMS: atom_id res chain seq x y z
N MET A 1 -10.02 -1.71 29.99
CA MET A 1 -10.97 -2.14 28.95
C MET A 1 -10.38 -1.74 27.60
N ILE A 2 -10.43 -2.62 26.60
CA ILE A 2 -9.96 -2.31 25.24
C ILE A 2 -11.14 -1.71 24.47
N THR A 3 -10.93 -0.61 23.75
CA THR A 3 -12.00 0.07 23.00
C THR A 3 -11.54 0.45 21.61
N LEU A 4 -12.49 0.52 20.66
CA LEU A 4 -12.28 1.11 19.34
C LEU A 4 -12.13 2.63 19.49
N SER A 5 -10.90 3.14 19.40
CA SER A 5 -10.59 4.55 19.65
C SER A 5 -10.62 5.42 18.42
N ARG A 6 -10.37 4.87 17.22
CA ARG A 6 -10.55 5.57 15.94
C ARG A 6 -10.99 4.61 14.84
N LEU A 7 -11.68 5.17 13.86
CA LEU A 7 -12.21 4.47 12.71
C LEU A 7 -11.83 5.24 11.45
N TYR A 8 -11.33 4.54 10.43
CA TYR A 8 -10.93 5.15 9.17
C TYR A 8 -11.40 4.33 7.97
N ILE A 9 -11.71 5.06 6.90
CA ILE A 9 -11.85 4.50 5.55
C ILE A 9 -10.91 5.24 4.59
N HIS A 10 -10.60 4.63 3.47
CA HIS A 10 -9.83 5.24 2.40
C HIS A 10 -10.55 5.00 1.08
N PRO A 11 -11.50 5.89 0.70
CA PRO A 11 -12.43 5.63 -0.39
C PRO A 11 -11.77 5.25 -1.71
N VAL A 12 -10.70 5.96 -2.06
CA VAL A 12 -9.85 5.66 -3.20
C VAL A 12 -8.54 5.04 -2.69
N LYS A 13 -8.16 3.90 -3.28
CA LYS A 13 -6.89 3.24 -2.98
C LYS A 13 -5.74 4.24 -3.10
N SER A 14 -4.90 4.27 -2.07
CA SER A 14 -3.71 5.13 -1.95
C SER A 14 -3.95 6.63 -1.72
N MET A 15 -5.19 7.14 -1.80
CA MET A 15 -5.48 8.54 -1.48
C MET A 15 -5.69 8.76 0.03
N ARG A 16 -5.94 10.02 0.43
CA ARG A 16 -6.16 10.42 1.83
C ARG A 16 -7.28 9.60 2.47
N GLY A 17 -7.07 9.19 3.71
CA GLY A 17 -8.08 8.53 4.53
C GLY A 17 -9.03 9.52 5.20
N LEU A 18 -10.23 9.07 5.50
CA LEU A 18 -11.25 9.81 6.24
C LEU A 18 -11.45 9.16 7.60
N GLN A 19 -11.37 9.98 8.66
CA GLN A 19 -11.71 9.52 10.00
C GLN A 19 -13.22 9.61 10.20
N LEU A 20 -13.81 8.55 10.75
CA LEU A 20 -15.26 8.42 10.97
C LEU A 20 -15.56 8.26 12.47
N SER A 21 -16.80 8.57 12.85
CA SER A 21 -17.33 8.26 14.18
C SER A 21 -17.98 6.87 14.24
N HIS A 22 -18.46 6.36 13.11
CA HIS A 22 -19.07 5.04 12.95
C HIS A 22 -19.03 4.62 11.48
N ALA A 23 -19.15 3.32 11.22
CA ALA A 23 -19.29 2.79 9.88
C ALA A 23 -19.99 1.43 9.89
N GLN A 24 -20.61 1.10 8.75
CA GLN A 24 -21.11 -0.25 8.52
C GLN A 24 -19.96 -1.18 8.14
N VAL A 25 -19.89 -2.32 8.83
CA VAL A 25 -19.06 -3.46 8.49
C VAL A 25 -19.79 -4.31 7.45
N LEU A 26 -19.14 -4.51 6.31
CA LEU A 26 -19.55 -5.41 5.23
C LEU A 26 -18.55 -6.56 5.15
N GLU A 27 -18.90 -7.62 4.42
CA GLU A 27 -17.98 -8.72 4.13
C GLU A 27 -16.69 -8.23 3.44
N SER A 28 -16.82 -7.23 2.54
CA SER A 28 -15.73 -6.69 1.74
C SER A 28 -14.90 -5.60 2.42
N GLY A 29 -15.22 -5.21 3.65
CA GLY A 29 -14.55 -4.12 4.36
C GLY A 29 -15.54 -3.18 5.05
N LEU A 30 -15.07 -2.04 5.54
CA LEU A 30 -15.98 -0.97 5.93
C LEU A 30 -16.67 -0.42 4.67
N ALA A 31 -17.93 0.00 4.80
CA ALA A 31 -18.63 0.65 3.70
C ALA A 31 -17.80 1.81 3.12
N PHE A 32 -17.74 1.87 1.79
CA PHE A 32 -16.92 2.82 1.01
C PHE A 32 -15.40 2.65 1.13
N ASP A 33 -14.87 1.63 1.80
CA ASP A 33 -13.43 1.48 1.96
C ASP A 33 -12.73 0.85 0.75
N ARG A 34 -11.86 1.63 0.09
CA ARG A 34 -11.12 1.26 -1.13
C ARG A 34 -12.02 0.69 -2.23
N ILE A 35 -13.23 1.23 -2.39
CA ILE A 35 -14.12 0.84 -3.50
C ILE A 35 -13.74 1.51 -4.82
N PHE A 36 -12.84 2.49 -4.78
CA PHE A 36 -12.24 3.11 -5.95
C PHE A 36 -10.74 2.88 -6.04
N MET A 37 -10.18 2.88 -7.25
CA MET A 37 -8.75 2.76 -7.50
C MET A 37 -8.38 3.44 -8.82
N VAL A 38 -7.22 4.08 -8.86
CA VAL A 38 -6.64 4.59 -10.11
C VAL A 38 -5.83 3.47 -10.78
N THR A 39 -5.99 3.31 -12.08
CA THR A 39 -5.27 2.31 -12.90
C THR A 39 -4.66 2.94 -14.14
N GLU A 40 -3.73 2.24 -14.76
CA GLU A 40 -3.41 2.42 -16.18
C GLU A 40 -4.60 1.96 -17.05
N LEU A 41 -4.54 2.24 -18.35
CA LEU A 41 -5.62 1.92 -19.30
C LEU A 41 -5.88 0.40 -19.41
N ASP A 42 -4.85 -0.41 -19.22
CA ASP A 42 -4.94 -1.88 -19.24
C ASP A 42 -5.47 -2.50 -17.93
N GLY A 43 -5.79 -1.67 -16.93
CA GLY A 43 -6.29 -2.10 -15.63
C GLY A 43 -5.19 -2.40 -14.60
N THR A 44 -3.92 -2.15 -14.91
CA THR A 44 -2.81 -2.24 -13.95
C THR A 44 -2.98 -1.19 -12.85
N PHE A 45 -2.94 -1.62 -11.60
CA PHE A 45 -3.18 -0.75 -10.45
C PHE A 45 -2.07 0.27 -10.22
N ILE A 46 -2.44 1.50 -9.89
CA ILE A 46 -1.52 2.58 -9.51
C ILE A 46 -1.60 2.82 -8.00
N THR A 47 -0.46 3.00 -7.34
CA THR A 47 -0.42 3.24 -5.89
C THR A 47 0.52 4.35 -5.47
N ALA A 48 0.35 4.85 -4.23
CA ALA A 48 1.28 5.83 -3.67
C ALA A 48 2.66 5.26 -3.32
N ARG A 49 2.90 3.96 -3.57
CA ARG A 49 4.26 3.40 -3.60
C ARG A 49 5.03 3.94 -4.82
N GLN A 50 4.32 4.10 -5.94
CA GLN A 50 4.79 4.68 -7.21
C GLN A 50 4.65 6.20 -7.20
N TYR A 51 3.45 6.71 -6.88
CA TYR A 51 3.13 8.15 -6.92
C TYR A 51 2.67 8.65 -5.54
N PRO A 52 3.61 8.94 -4.63
CA PRO A 52 3.33 9.40 -3.26
C PRO A 52 2.33 10.56 -3.14
N ASP A 53 2.31 11.49 -4.09
CA ASP A 53 1.39 12.64 -4.09
C ASP A 53 -0.10 12.25 -4.13
N MET A 54 -0.44 11.01 -4.49
CA MET A 54 -1.81 10.50 -4.38
C MET A 54 -2.42 10.71 -2.99
N VAL A 55 -1.62 10.66 -1.92
CA VAL A 55 -2.12 10.87 -0.54
C VAL A 55 -2.67 12.28 -0.29
N ARG A 56 -2.40 13.23 -1.18
CA ARG A 56 -2.83 14.63 -1.06
C ARG A 56 -4.20 14.88 -1.68
N PHE A 57 -4.70 13.96 -2.51
CA PHE A 57 -6.08 13.98 -2.98
C PHE A 57 -7.04 13.72 -1.81
N THR A 58 -8.05 14.57 -1.68
CA THR A 58 -9.00 14.53 -0.56
C THR A 58 -10.35 14.06 -1.07
N PRO A 59 -10.75 12.80 -0.77
CA PRO A 59 -12.07 12.33 -1.10
C PRO A 59 -13.11 12.88 -0.12
N ALA A 60 -14.33 13.10 -0.61
CA ALA A 60 -15.53 13.28 0.19
C ALA A 60 -16.60 12.33 -0.32
N LEU A 61 -17.25 11.62 0.60
CA LEU A 61 -18.31 10.67 0.25
C LEU A 61 -19.59 11.42 -0.11
N LEU A 62 -20.26 10.94 -1.15
CA LEU A 62 -21.61 11.36 -1.51
C LEU A 62 -22.55 10.15 -1.50
N PRO A 63 -23.86 10.34 -1.26
CA PRO A 63 -24.82 9.24 -1.32
C PRO A 63 -24.83 8.51 -2.68
N ASP A 64 -24.57 9.25 -3.77
CA ASP A 64 -24.59 8.78 -5.14
C ASP A 64 -23.20 8.72 -5.80
N GLY A 65 -22.12 8.85 -5.03
CA GLY A 65 -20.78 8.77 -5.59
C GLY A 65 -19.64 9.29 -4.72
N LEU A 66 -18.71 10.00 -5.37
CA LEU A 66 -17.48 10.52 -4.80
C LEU A 66 -17.27 11.95 -5.28
N PHE A 67 -16.91 12.83 -4.36
CA PHE A 67 -16.30 14.11 -4.69
C PHE A 67 -14.80 14.03 -4.40
N LEU A 68 -13.97 14.52 -5.31
CA LEU A 68 -12.52 14.44 -5.17
C LEU A 68 -11.90 15.82 -5.35
N ASN A 69 -11.20 16.29 -4.32
CA ASN A 69 -10.40 17.52 -4.38
C ASN A 69 -8.92 17.17 -4.60
N ALA A 70 -8.34 17.69 -5.68
CA ALA A 70 -6.95 17.48 -6.03
C ALA A 70 -5.99 18.44 -5.30
N PRO A 71 -4.68 18.18 -5.31
CA PRO A 71 -3.70 18.99 -4.59
C PRO A 71 -3.54 20.43 -5.11
N ASP A 72 -3.93 20.69 -6.36
CA ASP A 72 -3.93 22.03 -6.98
C ASP A 72 -5.22 22.83 -6.70
N GLY A 73 -6.19 22.21 -6.04
CA GLY A 73 -7.50 22.81 -5.72
C GLY A 73 -8.59 22.56 -6.78
N SER A 74 -8.26 21.93 -7.91
CA SER A 74 -9.27 21.46 -8.87
C SER A 74 -10.08 20.30 -8.28
N GLN A 75 -11.28 20.10 -8.80
CA GLN A 75 -12.29 19.24 -8.18
C GLN A 75 -13.04 18.43 -9.23
N ALA A 76 -13.41 17.21 -8.87
CA ALA A 76 -14.22 16.33 -9.70
C ALA A 76 -15.37 15.72 -8.90
N LEU A 77 -16.57 15.74 -9.49
CA LEU A 77 -17.74 15.01 -9.00
C LEU A 77 -17.90 13.74 -9.86
N ILE A 78 -17.92 12.58 -9.21
CA ILE A 78 -18.03 11.28 -9.87
C ILE A 78 -19.26 10.56 -9.30
N ARG A 79 -20.33 10.38 -10.09
CA ARG A 79 -21.50 9.59 -9.65
C ARG A 79 -21.35 8.13 -10.02
N PHE A 80 -21.91 7.24 -9.22
CA PHE A 80 -21.98 5.81 -9.52
C PHE A 80 -22.69 5.52 -10.85
N SER A 81 -23.68 6.33 -11.20
CA SER A 81 -24.43 6.22 -12.47
C SER A 81 -23.59 6.50 -13.71
N ASP A 82 -22.48 7.22 -13.55
CA ASP A 82 -21.68 7.69 -14.68
C ASP A 82 -20.60 6.66 -15.08
N PHE A 83 -20.37 5.65 -14.23
CA PHE A 83 -19.48 4.55 -14.53
C PHE A 83 -20.04 3.64 -15.64
N THR A 84 -19.15 3.04 -16.44
CA THR A 84 -19.54 2.11 -17.50
C THR A 84 -20.37 0.95 -16.96
N ALA A 85 -21.48 0.59 -17.62
CA ALA A 85 -22.25 -0.59 -17.23
C ALA A 85 -21.45 -1.89 -17.42
N GLN A 86 -20.62 -1.95 -18.48
CA GLN A 86 -19.76 -3.10 -18.75
C GLN A 86 -18.58 -3.14 -17.80
N LEU A 87 -18.37 -4.30 -17.18
CA LEU A 87 -17.22 -4.61 -16.36
C LEU A 87 -15.97 -4.83 -17.23
N SER A 88 -14.86 -4.26 -16.81
CA SER A 88 -13.55 -4.40 -17.48
C SER A 88 -12.53 -5.08 -16.58
N PRO A 89 -11.61 -5.89 -17.14
CA PRO A 89 -10.54 -6.54 -16.38
C PRO A 89 -9.65 -5.54 -15.63
N THR A 90 -9.13 -5.97 -14.49
CA THR A 90 -8.13 -5.27 -13.68
C THR A 90 -7.44 -6.29 -12.76
N GLU A 91 -6.33 -5.90 -12.15
CA GLU A 91 -5.67 -6.73 -11.15
C GLU A 91 -5.14 -5.93 -9.96
N VAL A 92 -4.94 -6.62 -8.84
CA VAL A 92 -4.18 -6.13 -7.69
C VAL A 92 -3.39 -7.29 -7.12
N TRP A 93 -2.05 -7.19 -7.19
CA TRP A 93 -1.12 -8.21 -6.68
C TRP A 93 -1.35 -9.63 -7.23
N GLY A 94 -1.56 -9.74 -8.55
CA GLY A 94 -1.83 -11.01 -9.24
C GLY A 94 -3.23 -11.58 -9.02
N ASN A 95 -4.07 -10.89 -8.25
CA ASN A 95 -5.49 -11.22 -8.14
C ASN A 95 -6.25 -10.49 -9.25
N HIS A 96 -6.79 -11.26 -10.20
CA HIS A 96 -7.47 -10.77 -11.40
C HIS A 96 -8.98 -10.76 -11.17
N PHE A 97 -9.63 -9.64 -11.50
CA PHE A 97 -11.05 -9.42 -11.29
C PHE A 97 -11.55 -8.33 -12.24
N THR A 98 -12.77 -7.84 -12.04
CA THR A 98 -13.37 -6.84 -12.92
C THR A 98 -13.88 -5.62 -12.16
N SER A 99 -13.98 -4.49 -12.84
CA SER A 99 -14.43 -3.21 -12.29
C SER A 99 -15.07 -2.33 -13.37
N HIS A 100 -15.82 -1.33 -12.95
CA HIS A 100 -16.36 -0.30 -13.84
C HIS A 100 -15.34 0.83 -14.04
N ILE A 101 -15.40 1.50 -15.18
CA ILE A 101 -14.50 2.61 -15.53
C ILE A 101 -15.27 3.93 -15.45
N ALA A 102 -14.66 4.97 -14.90
CA ALA A 102 -15.25 6.31 -14.85
C ALA A 102 -15.33 6.96 -16.24
N PRO A 103 -16.14 8.02 -16.43
CA PRO A 103 -16.20 8.79 -17.67
C PRO A 103 -14.84 9.35 -18.13
N ALA A 104 -14.70 9.58 -19.44
CA ALA A 104 -13.49 10.15 -20.03
C ALA A 104 -13.06 11.46 -19.36
N GLU A 105 -13.99 12.37 -19.10
CA GLU A 105 -13.71 13.65 -18.43
C GLU A 105 -13.02 13.49 -17.06
N ILE A 106 -13.42 12.49 -16.27
CA ILE A 106 -12.81 12.18 -14.97
C ILE A 106 -11.41 11.59 -15.15
N ASN A 107 -11.25 10.71 -16.14
CA ASN A 107 -9.98 10.05 -16.43
C ASN A 107 -8.95 11.04 -16.99
N ASP A 108 -9.39 11.94 -17.88
CA ASP A 108 -8.57 12.99 -18.48
C ASP A 108 -8.12 13.97 -17.38
N TRP A 109 -9.04 14.43 -16.52
CA TRP A 109 -8.70 15.27 -15.38
C TRP A 109 -7.71 14.60 -14.42
N LEU A 110 -7.92 13.32 -14.06
CA LEU A 110 -6.95 12.60 -13.24
C LEU A 110 -5.59 12.47 -13.93
N SER A 111 -5.57 12.26 -15.25
CA SER A 111 -4.34 12.08 -16.03
C SER A 111 -3.44 13.31 -16.01
N GLU A 112 -3.95 14.51 -15.73
CA GLU A 112 -3.14 15.72 -15.54
C GLU A 112 -2.18 15.61 -14.34
N PHE A 113 -2.46 14.73 -13.37
CA PHE A 113 -1.66 14.52 -12.17
C PHE A 113 -0.69 13.33 -12.23
N PHE A 114 -0.69 12.58 -13.34
CA PHE A 114 0.16 11.42 -13.53
C PHE A 114 1.00 11.60 -14.80
N PRO A 115 2.19 10.99 -14.90
CA PRO A 115 3.03 11.10 -16.09
C PRO A 115 2.50 10.30 -17.30
N ARG A 116 1.31 9.71 -17.19
CA ARG A 116 0.69 8.84 -18.19
C ARG A 116 -0.83 8.88 -18.07
N PRO A 117 -1.59 8.52 -19.11
CA PRO A 117 -3.03 8.37 -19.02
C PRO A 117 -3.44 7.35 -17.94
N VAL A 118 -4.41 7.73 -17.11
CA VAL A 118 -4.96 6.88 -16.05
C VAL A 118 -6.47 6.80 -16.13
N GLN A 119 -7.05 5.87 -15.39
CA GLN A 119 -8.49 5.72 -15.24
C GLN A 119 -8.88 5.53 -13.79
N LEU A 120 -10.00 6.12 -13.38
CA LEU A 120 -10.64 5.78 -12.11
C LEU A 120 -11.52 4.54 -12.30
N ARG A 121 -11.35 3.55 -11.42
CA ARG A 121 -12.13 2.32 -11.38
C ARG A 121 -13.03 2.28 -10.15
N TRP A 122 -14.19 1.67 -10.28
CA TRP A 122 -15.11 1.36 -9.16
C TRP A 122 -15.42 -0.14 -9.13
N THR A 123 -15.40 -0.74 -7.94
CA THR A 123 -15.69 -2.19 -7.79
C THR A 123 -17.12 -2.58 -8.15
N GLY A 124 -18.03 -1.62 -8.24
CA GLY A 124 -19.46 -1.88 -8.29
C GLY A 124 -20.03 -2.25 -6.92
N VAL A 125 -21.33 -2.47 -6.88
CA VAL A 125 -22.07 -2.88 -5.66
C VAL A 125 -21.81 -4.34 -5.26
N ALA A 126 -21.40 -5.18 -6.22
CA ALA A 126 -21.09 -6.58 -6.02
C ALA A 126 -19.67 -6.89 -6.53
N PRO A 127 -18.63 -6.65 -5.72
CA PRO A 127 -17.24 -6.87 -6.12
C PRO A 127 -17.00 -8.33 -6.55
N THR A 128 -16.32 -8.52 -7.68
CA THR A 128 -15.97 -9.86 -8.18
C THR A 128 -14.67 -10.40 -7.58
N ARG A 129 -13.93 -9.58 -6.84
CA ARG A 129 -12.64 -9.95 -6.25
C ARG A 129 -12.82 -10.69 -4.93
N ARG A 130 -11.93 -11.64 -4.65
CA ARG A 130 -11.89 -12.43 -3.40
C ARG A 130 -10.54 -12.35 -2.71
N VAL A 131 -10.53 -12.53 -1.40
CA VAL A 131 -9.29 -12.65 -0.62
C VAL A 131 -8.58 -13.94 -1.03
N LYS A 132 -7.27 -13.87 -1.27
CA LYS A 132 -6.48 -15.06 -1.65
C LYS A 132 -6.50 -16.08 -0.52
N LYS A 133 -6.88 -17.34 -0.81
CA LYS A 133 -7.07 -18.45 0.14
C LYS A 133 -8.35 -18.35 1.00
N PHE A 134 -9.23 -17.41 0.72
CA PHE A 134 -10.54 -17.23 1.37
C PHE A 134 -11.55 -16.83 0.28
N ASP A 135 -11.88 -17.78 -0.59
CA ASP A 135 -12.65 -17.54 -1.82
C ASP A 135 -14.10 -17.12 -1.54
N GLU A 136 -14.58 -17.34 -0.32
CA GLU A 136 -15.87 -16.87 0.18
C GLU A 136 -15.86 -15.40 0.61
N VAL A 137 -14.69 -14.79 0.78
CA VAL A 137 -14.56 -13.43 1.31
C VAL A 137 -14.35 -12.44 0.18
N SER A 138 -15.37 -11.63 -0.06
CA SER A 138 -15.33 -10.49 -0.98
C SER A 138 -14.23 -9.49 -0.60
N LEU A 139 -13.60 -8.86 -1.59
CA LEU A 139 -12.56 -7.87 -1.36
C LEU A 139 -12.73 -6.66 -2.29
N SER A 140 -12.50 -5.46 -1.78
CA SER A 140 -12.45 -4.25 -2.59
C SER A 140 -11.08 -4.11 -3.29
N PHE A 141 -10.65 -2.88 -3.62
CA PHE A 141 -9.27 -2.62 -4.07
C PHE A 141 -8.23 -2.63 -2.93
N ALA A 142 -8.60 -3.03 -1.71
CA ALA A 142 -7.67 -3.26 -0.60
C ALA A 142 -6.51 -4.21 -0.99
N ASP A 143 -5.36 -4.15 -0.32
CA ASP A 143 -4.18 -4.92 -0.78
C ASP A 143 -4.39 -6.44 -0.70
N GLY A 144 -4.87 -6.94 0.44
CA GLY A 144 -5.05 -8.37 0.64
C GLY A 144 -6.16 -8.79 1.58
N PHE A 145 -6.61 -7.92 2.49
CA PHE A 145 -7.68 -8.22 3.43
C PHE A 145 -8.63 -7.03 3.60
N PRO A 146 -9.90 -7.28 3.98
CA PRO A 146 -10.94 -6.24 4.09
C PRO A 146 -10.69 -5.19 5.17
N PHE A 147 -9.97 -5.55 6.24
CA PHE A 147 -9.76 -4.69 7.40
C PHE A 147 -8.32 -4.74 7.89
N LEU A 148 -7.85 -3.63 8.45
CA LEU A 148 -6.61 -3.55 9.20
C LEU A 148 -6.85 -2.97 10.59
N LEU A 149 -6.41 -3.68 11.62
CA LEU A 149 -6.39 -3.22 13.01
C LEU A 149 -4.99 -2.77 13.44
N VAL A 150 -4.92 -1.65 14.17
CA VAL A 150 -3.71 -1.15 14.83
C VAL A 150 -4.02 -0.84 16.30
N ASN A 151 -3.10 -1.23 17.19
CA ASN A 151 -3.14 -0.87 18.60
C ASN A 151 -2.37 0.43 18.85
N MET A 152 -2.99 1.39 19.54
CA MET A 152 -2.37 2.67 19.87
C MET A 152 -1.14 2.51 20.76
N SER A 153 -1.13 1.54 21.68
CA SER A 153 0.03 1.32 22.55
C SER A 153 1.24 0.80 21.76
N SER A 154 1.02 -0.03 20.73
CA SER A 154 2.07 -0.49 19.81
C SER A 154 2.60 0.66 18.94
N LEU A 155 1.73 1.57 18.50
CA LEU A 155 2.15 2.78 17.81
C LEU A 155 3.02 3.67 18.71
N GLN A 156 2.66 3.81 19.98
CA GLN A 156 3.43 4.61 20.94
C GLN A 156 4.81 4.00 21.21
N ASP A 157 4.91 2.68 21.38
CA ASP A 157 6.21 2.00 21.50
C ASP A 157 7.07 2.19 20.23
N LEU A 158 6.47 2.14 19.04
CA LEU A 158 7.17 2.49 17.81
C LEU A 158 7.64 3.95 17.79
N GLN A 159 6.78 4.91 18.20
CA GLN A 159 7.14 6.33 18.26
C GLN A 159 8.29 6.60 19.22
N GLN A 160 8.40 5.85 20.32
CA GLN A 160 9.51 5.97 21.27
C GLN A 160 10.85 5.47 20.68
N ARG A 161 10.79 4.51 19.75
CA ARG A 161 11.98 3.93 19.09
C ARG A 161 12.37 4.69 17.82
N CYS A 162 11.43 5.39 17.19
CA CYS A 162 11.61 6.00 15.88
C CYS A 162 12.08 7.45 16.04
N PRO A 163 13.17 7.87 15.36
CA PRO A 163 13.65 9.25 15.41
C PRO A 163 12.73 10.23 14.65
N ALA A 164 11.88 9.72 13.76
CA ALA A 164 10.95 10.52 12.97
C ALA A 164 9.57 10.60 13.64
N SER A 165 8.80 11.65 13.32
CA SER A 165 7.39 11.71 13.72
C SER A 165 6.59 10.66 12.95
N VAL A 166 5.95 9.75 13.67
CA VAL A 166 5.13 8.68 13.11
C VAL A 166 3.67 8.94 13.45
N ARG A 167 2.79 8.91 12.44
CA ARG A 167 1.34 8.97 12.63
C ARG A 167 0.67 7.66 12.23
N VAL A 168 -0.46 7.37 12.87
CA VAL A 168 -1.23 6.15 12.61
C VAL A 168 -1.71 6.06 11.16
N GLU A 169 -2.01 7.21 10.53
CA GLU A 169 -2.55 7.26 9.17
C GLU A 169 -1.54 6.76 8.12
N GLN A 170 -0.24 6.77 8.42
CA GLN A 170 0.79 6.18 7.55
C GLN A 170 0.62 4.66 7.40
N PHE A 171 0.04 3.99 8.40
CA PHE A 171 -0.26 2.55 8.35
C PHE A 171 -1.62 2.25 7.73
N ARG A 172 -2.44 3.28 7.46
CA ARG A 172 -3.76 3.21 6.83
C ARG A 172 -4.70 2.18 7.46
N PRO A 173 -4.82 2.10 8.80
CA PRO A 173 -5.73 1.15 9.44
C PRO A 173 -7.19 1.47 9.11
N ASN A 174 -8.07 0.51 9.34
CA ASN A 174 -9.50 0.75 9.44
C ASN A 174 -9.89 0.95 10.90
N LEU A 175 -9.37 0.08 11.76
CA LEU A 175 -9.73 -0.03 13.16
C LEU A 175 -8.51 0.34 14.00
N VAL A 176 -8.65 1.32 14.89
CA VAL A 176 -7.60 1.68 15.83
C VAL A 176 -8.13 1.48 17.23
N VAL A 177 -7.41 0.72 18.04
CA VAL A 177 -7.85 0.36 19.39
C VAL A 177 -6.92 0.92 20.46
N SER A 178 -7.48 1.19 21.63
CA SER A 178 -6.74 1.66 22.80
C SER A 178 -7.07 0.80 24.03
N GLY A 179 -6.23 0.85 25.06
CA GLY A 179 -6.46 0.13 26.32
C GLY A 179 -5.86 -1.28 26.38
N ALA A 180 -5.28 -1.77 25.28
CA ALA A 180 -4.43 -2.96 25.26
C ALA A 180 -2.96 -2.59 25.56
N ALA A 181 -2.18 -3.52 26.10
CA ALA A 181 -0.73 -3.36 26.21
C ALA A 181 -0.09 -3.32 24.81
N ALA A 182 1.08 -2.68 24.66
CA ALA A 182 1.79 -2.68 23.39
C ALA A 182 2.08 -4.12 22.94
N TRP A 183 1.80 -4.39 21.66
CA TRP A 183 2.02 -5.67 20.97
C TRP A 183 1.14 -6.84 21.43
N ASP A 184 0.22 -6.64 22.39
CA ASP A 184 -0.71 -7.70 22.84
C ASP A 184 -1.56 -8.24 21.69
N GLU A 185 -1.84 -7.38 20.69
CA GLU A 185 -2.63 -7.76 19.52
C GLU A 185 -2.01 -8.92 18.73
N ASP A 186 -0.68 -9.08 18.74
CA ASP A 186 -0.03 -10.17 18.00
C ASP A 186 -0.51 -11.56 18.44
N SER A 187 -1.04 -11.66 19.67
CA SER A 187 -1.61 -12.90 20.22
C SER A 187 -3.09 -13.10 19.90
N TRP A 188 -3.77 -12.12 19.30
CA TRP A 188 -5.21 -12.21 19.08
C TRP A 188 -5.51 -13.07 17.84
N LYS A 189 -6.41 -14.04 18.01
CA LYS A 189 -6.89 -14.91 16.94
C LYS A 189 -8.28 -14.51 16.47
N GLN A 190 -9.13 -14.13 17.42
CA GLN A 190 -10.49 -13.67 17.18
C GLN A 190 -10.89 -12.62 18.21
N VAL A 191 -11.56 -11.57 17.76
CA VAL A 191 -12.04 -10.48 18.61
C VAL A 191 -13.49 -10.14 18.28
N LYS A 192 -14.20 -9.54 19.24
CA LYS A 192 -15.52 -8.95 19.04
C LYS A 192 -15.42 -7.45 19.31
N ILE A 193 -15.91 -6.61 18.41
CA ILE A 193 -16.01 -5.16 18.57
C ILE A 193 -17.48 -4.77 18.42
N GLY A 194 -18.08 -4.20 19.46
CA GLY A 194 -19.54 -4.06 19.51
C GLY A 194 -20.17 -5.44 19.32
N GLU A 195 -21.05 -5.62 18.34
CA GLU A 195 -21.66 -6.92 18.01
C GLU A 195 -20.96 -7.70 16.87
N ILE A 196 -19.83 -7.19 16.37
CA ILE A 196 -19.16 -7.76 15.19
C ILE A 196 -17.97 -8.61 15.59
N VAL A 197 -17.93 -9.85 15.10
CA VAL A 197 -16.83 -10.78 15.31
C VAL A 197 -15.86 -10.70 14.13
N PHE A 198 -14.57 -10.61 14.44
CA PHE A 198 -13.49 -10.58 13.47
C PHE A 198 -12.47 -11.69 13.75
N ASP A 199 -12.05 -12.36 12.69
CA ASP A 199 -10.90 -13.25 12.70
C ASP A 199 -9.64 -12.52 12.25
N MET A 200 -8.49 -12.94 12.80
CA MET A 200 -7.18 -12.33 12.54
C MET A 200 -6.28 -13.30 11.78
N PRO A 201 -6.47 -13.45 10.45
CA PRO A 201 -5.78 -14.46 9.64
C PRO A 201 -4.26 -14.32 9.63
N LYS A 202 -3.72 -13.09 9.68
CA LYS A 202 -2.27 -12.85 9.72
C LYS A 202 -1.88 -11.43 10.13
N PRO A 203 -0.64 -11.25 10.63
CA PRO A 203 0.01 -9.95 10.70
C PRO A 203 0.06 -9.25 9.35
N CYS A 204 0.15 -7.92 9.40
CA CYS A 204 0.18 -7.09 8.21
C CYS A 204 1.59 -6.58 7.93
N SER A 205 2.19 -7.15 6.89
CA SER A 205 3.53 -6.79 6.38
C SER A 205 3.52 -5.39 5.79
N ARG A 206 4.57 -4.62 6.08
CA ARG A 206 4.68 -3.20 5.80
C ARG A 206 5.64 -2.93 4.65
N CYS A 207 5.31 -1.90 3.89
CA CYS A 207 6.02 -1.51 2.68
C CYS A 207 6.39 -0.02 2.75
N VAL A 208 7.08 0.49 1.73
CA VAL A 208 7.51 1.88 1.66
C VAL A 208 6.38 2.90 1.81
N PHE A 209 5.11 2.51 1.61
CA PHE A 209 3.97 3.42 1.82
C PHE A 209 4.01 4.03 3.23
N THR A 210 4.39 3.27 4.25
CA THR A 210 4.42 3.78 5.63
C THR A 210 5.41 4.95 5.80
N THR A 211 6.36 5.13 4.89
CA THR A 211 7.32 6.24 4.93
C THR A 211 6.80 7.51 4.25
N VAL A 212 5.64 7.46 3.58
CA VAL A 212 5.05 8.62 2.91
C VAL A 212 4.34 9.50 3.93
N GLY A 213 4.74 10.77 4.03
CA GLY A 213 4.03 11.77 4.80
C GLY A 213 2.65 12.04 4.21
N THR A 214 1.59 11.83 5.00
CA THR A 214 0.20 11.90 4.52
C THR A 214 -0.25 13.31 4.10
N GLU A 215 0.42 14.35 4.56
CA GLU A 215 0.15 15.73 4.13
C GLU A 215 1.07 16.20 3.01
N SER A 216 2.35 15.81 3.07
CA SER A 216 3.36 16.27 2.13
C SER A 216 3.43 15.46 0.85
N GLY A 217 2.94 14.21 0.85
CA GLY A 217 3.14 13.28 -0.25
C GLY A 217 4.60 12.89 -0.45
N ARG A 218 5.49 13.09 0.53
CA ARG A 218 6.93 12.80 0.37
C ARG A 218 7.33 11.60 1.21
N LYS A 219 8.10 10.68 0.61
CA LYS A 219 8.76 9.58 1.32
C LYS A 219 9.78 10.16 2.29
N HIS A 220 9.88 9.61 3.49
CA HIS A 220 10.92 9.98 4.45
C HIS A 220 12.29 9.60 3.87
N PRO A 221 13.29 10.50 3.86
CA PRO A 221 14.58 10.25 3.21
C PRO A 221 15.32 9.04 3.77
N GLU A 222 15.21 8.81 5.08
CA GLU A 222 15.85 7.67 5.76
C GLU A 222 14.92 6.42 5.85
N GLY A 223 13.76 6.44 5.17
CA GLY A 223 12.85 5.28 5.12
C GLY A 223 12.10 5.00 6.43
N GLU A 224 11.95 5.98 7.31
CA GLU A 224 11.19 5.86 8.56
C GLU A 224 9.68 5.91 8.31
N PRO A 225 8.85 5.17 9.09
CA PRO A 225 9.21 4.33 10.24
C PRO A 225 9.59 2.88 9.88
N LEU A 226 9.62 2.53 8.58
CA LEU A 226 9.88 1.15 8.15
C LEU A 226 11.28 0.68 8.57
N ALA A 227 12.28 1.58 8.50
CA ALA A 227 13.64 1.31 8.97
C ALA A 227 13.68 0.98 10.47
N THR A 228 12.98 1.75 11.31
CA THR A 228 12.84 1.44 12.74
C THR A 228 12.14 0.10 12.98
N LEU A 229 11.01 -0.16 12.31
CA LEU A 229 10.29 -1.43 12.43
C LEU A 229 11.18 -2.62 12.06
N GLN A 230 12.00 -2.51 11.02
CA GLN A 230 12.91 -3.59 10.60
C GLN A 230 13.83 -4.06 11.75
N ARG A 231 14.23 -3.18 12.66
CA ARG A 231 15.14 -3.49 13.77
C ARG A 231 14.54 -4.36 14.87
N PHE A 232 13.22 -4.55 14.92
CA PHE A 232 12.60 -5.35 15.99
C PHE A 232 11.29 -6.06 15.60
N ARG A 233 10.73 -5.77 14.42
CA ARG A 233 9.48 -6.34 13.88
C ARG A 233 9.69 -7.13 12.61
N SER A 234 10.92 -7.61 12.38
CA SER A 234 11.18 -8.54 11.28
C SER A 234 10.80 -9.96 11.71
N GLY A 235 10.01 -10.65 10.90
CA GLY A 235 9.62 -12.03 11.15
C GLY A 235 10.82 -12.98 11.12
N GLN A 236 10.94 -13.86 12.11
CA GLN A 236 12.07 -14.81 12.24
C GLN A 236 11.88 -16.12 11.45
N ASP A 237 10.87 -16.20 10.59
CA ASP A 237 10.52 -17.37 9.77
C ASP A 237 11.11 -17.34 8.36
N GLY A 238 12.03 -16.40 8.09
CA GLY A 238 12.71 -16.27 6.80
C GLY A 238 11.87 -15.60 5.70
N SER A 239 10.66 -15.13 6.00
CA SER A 239 9.79 -14.43 5.04
C SER A 239 10.35 -13.08 4.56
N GLY A 240 11.17 -12.42 5.38
CA GLY A 240 11.58 -11.04 5.17
C GLY A 240 10.48 -9.99 5.44
N ASP A 241 9.35 -10.41 6.03
CA ASP A 241 8.26 -9.50 6.42
C ASP A 241 8.66 -8.60 7.58
N ILE A 242 8.25 -7.33 7.50
CA ILE A 242 8.31 -6.36 8.59
C ILE A 242 6.87 -6.03 8.98
N ASP A 243 6.43 -6.46 10.16
CA ASP A 243 5.01 -6.41 10.51
C ASP A 243 4.67 -5.31 11.51
N PHE A 244 3.47 -4.74 11.35
CA PHE A 244 2.85 -3.86 12.34
C PHE A 244 1.34 -3.98 12.18
N GLY A 245 0.53 -4.20 13.22
CA GLY A 245 -0.92 -4.39 13.06
C GLY A 245 -1.36 -5.68 12.35
N LEU A 246 -2.67 -5.92 12.32
CA LEU A 246 -3.26 -7.21 11.93
C LEU A 246 -4.31 -7.07 10.83
N ASN A 247 -4.28 -7.98 9.87
CA ASN A 247 -5.36 -8.09 8.88
C ASN A 247 -6.54 -8.84 9.49
N LEU A 248 -7.76 -8.38 9.22
CA LEU A 248 -8.99 -8.93 9.79
C LEU A 248 -10.00 -9.32 8.69
N ILE A 249 -10.86 -10.30 9.01
CA ILE A 249 -12.05 -10.69 8.24
C ILE A 249 -13.25 -10.66 9.20
N ALA A 250 -14.34 -9.99 8.81
CA ALA A 250 -15.57 -9.97 9.60
C ALA A 250 -16.40 -11.24 9.38
N ARG A 251 -16.98 -11.80 10.44
CA ARG A 251 -17.87 -12.98 10.40
C ARG A 251 -19.35 -12.61 10.26
N ASN A 252 -19.70 -11.37 10.58
CA ASN A 252 -21.05 -10.83 10.48
C ASN A 252 -21.01 -9.34 10.13
N SER A 253 -22.14 -8.81 9.65
CA SER A 253 -22.31 -7.39 9.31
C SER A 253 -23.02 -6.62 10.42
N GLY A 254 -22.80 -5.31 10.46
CA GLY A 254 -23.53 -4.39 11.33
C GLY A 254 -22.79 -3.06 11.45
N VAL A 255 -23.15 -2.24 12.42
CA VAL A 255 -22.52 -0.92 12.62
C VAL A 255 -21.60 -0.97 13.82
N ILE A 256 -20.37 -0.49 13.65
CA ILE A 256 -19.43 -0.23 14.75
C ILE A 256 -19.22 1.26 14.93
N ARG A 257 -18.94 1.69 16.16
CA ARG A 257 -18.78 3.09 16.55
C ARG A 257 -17.51 3.27 17.37
N VAL A 258 -16.88 4.44 17.23
CA VAL A 258 -15.82 4.84 18.16
C VAL A 258 -16.38 4.82 19.58
N GLY A 259 -15.66 4.15 20.48
CA GLY A 259 -16.09 3.88 21.86
C GLY A 259 -16.59 2.45 22.09
N ASP A 260 -16.91 1.69 21.04
CA ASP A 260 -17.32 0.29 21.20
C ASP A 260 -16.22 -0.52 21.90
N GLU A 261 -16.64 -1.40 22.82
CA GLU A 261 -15.74 -2.31 23.51
C GLU A 261 -15.20 -3.36 22.55
N LEU A 262 -13.91 -3.68 22.71
CA LEU A 262 -13.28 -4.84 22.10
C LEU A 262 -13.05 -5.92 23.15
N THR A 263 -13.58 -7.11 22.89
CA THR A 263 -13.32 -8.33 23.67
C THR A 263 -12.48 -9.30 22.85
N VAL A 264 -11.39 -9.80 23.42
CA VAL A 264 -10.58 -10.87 22.80
C VAL A 264 -11.28 -12.21 23.07
N LEU A 265 -11.78 -12.86 22.02
CA LEU A 265 -12.53 -14.12 22.11
C LEU A 265 -11.60 -15.34 22.10
N ALA A 266 -10.53 -15.27 21.32
CA ALA A 266 -9.54 -16.32 21.23
C ALA A 266 -8.14 -15.75 21.01
N ARG A 267 -7.14 -16.41 21.59
CA ARG A 267 -5.72 -16.11 21.40
C ARG A 267 -5.00 -17.20 20.62
N GLN A 268 -3.84 -16.85 20.08
CA GLN A 268 -2.90 -17.70 19.37
C GLN A 268 -1.47 -17.35 19.80
N THR A 269 -0.53 -18.22 19.47
CA THR A 269 0.89 -17.94 19.64
C THR A 269 1.29 -16.81 18.68
N PRO A 270 1.84 -15.68 19.19
CA PRO A 270 2.35 -14.61 18.35
C PRO A 270 3.44 -15.08 17.39
N ARG A 271 3.56 -14.41 16.24
CA ARG A 271 4.72 -14.59 15.36
C ARG A 271 5.98 -14.15 16.11
N ALA A 272 7.06 -14.91 15.97
CA ALA A 272 8.35 -14.53 16.53
C ALA A 272 8.97 -13.36 15.73
N TYR A 273 9.35 -12.31 16.45
CA TYR A 273 9.94 -11.10 15.89
C TYR A 273 11.32 -10.85 16.46
N GLY A 274 12.19 -10.24 15.65
CA GLY A 274 13.49 -9.78 16.09
C GLY A 274 14.07 -8.72 15.17
N ALA A 275 15.35 -8.43 15.36
CA ALA A 275 16.09 -7.58 14.46
C ALA A 275 16.25 -8.25 13.09
N GLY A 276 15.74 -7.59 12.06
CA GLY A 276 16.04 -7.95 10.68
C GLY A 276 17.47 -7.55 10.34
N VAL A 277 17.96 -8.09 9.22
CA VAL A 277 19.21 -7.62 8.62
C VAL A 277 19.00 -6.16 8.19
N VAL A 278 19.57 -5.22 8.94
CA VAL A 278 19.53 -3.80 8.59
C VAL A 278 20.42 -3.61 7.37
N VAL A 279 19.79 -3.34 6.22
CA VAL A 279 20.52 -3.00 5.01
C VAL A 279 20.74 -1.50 4.98
N GLU A 280 22.01 -1.11 5.06
CA GLU A 280 22.43 0.29 5.05
C GLU A 280 21.93 1.01 3.78
N THR A 281 21.34 2.19 3.96
CA THR A 281 20.99 3.09 2.86
C THR A 281 22.26 3.74 2.36
N LEU A 282 22.54 3.58 1.08
CA LEU A 282 23.68 4.21 0.43
C LEU A 282 23.23 5.53 -0.18
N LYS A 283 24.08 6.57 -0.04
CA LYS A 283 23.93 7.84 -0.77
C LYS A 283 24.95 7.82 -1.90
N PRO A 284 24.55 7.47 -3.14
CA PRO A 284 25.47 7.52 -4.26
C PRO A 284 26.07 8.92 -4.40
N ALA A 285 27.31 9.00 -4.89
CA ALA A 285 27.91 10.29 -5.22
C ALA A 285 27.01 11.03 -6.21
N ALA A 286 26.72 12.30 -5.89
CA ALA A 286 25.94 13.17 -6.76
C ALA A 286 26.62 13.24 -8.13
N SER A 287 25.87 12.92 -9.18
CA SER A 287 26.31 13.07 -10.56
C SER A 287 25.40 14.05 -11.29
N GLN A 288 25.93 14.71 -12.31
CA GLN A 288 25.09 15.46 -13.24
C GLN A 288 24.06 14.51 -13.87
N GLN A 289 22.84 15.02 -14.04
CA GLN A 289 21.79 14.32 -14.75
C GLN A 289 22.26 14.04 -16.18
N ALA A 290 22.18 12.78 -16.59
CA ALA A 290 22.55 12.34 -17.92
C ALA A 290 21.54 11.30 -18.41
N GLU A 291 21.30 11.32 -19.72
CA GLU A 291 20.57 10.27 -20.40
C GLU A 291 21.42 9.01 -20.48
N VAL A 292 20.77 7.85 -20.40
CA VAL A 292 21.39 6.54 -20.55
C VAL A 292 20.50 5.64 -21.41
N ILE A 293 21.09 4.66 -22.07
CA ILE A 293 20.35 3.62 -22.78
C ILE A 293 20.13 2.43 -21.85
N ILE A 294 18.87 2.02 -21.69
CA ILE A 294 18.47 0.87 -20.88
C ILE A 294 17.90 -0.20 -21.81
N GLY A 295 18.60 -1.34 -21.91
CA GLY A 295 18.11 -2.53 -22.59
C GLY A 295 17.36 -3.47 -21.63
N TYR A 296 16.18 -3.95 -22.02
CA TYR A 296 15.45 -4.99 -21.30
C TYR A 296 14.61 -5.84 -22.26
N GLN A 297 14.70 -7.17 -22.13
CA GLN A 297 13.94 -8.15 -22.95
C GLN A 297 14.02 -7.89 -24.47
N GLY A 298 15.18 -7.46 -24.97
CA GLY A 298 15.40 -7.20 -26.40
C GLY A 298 14.85 -5.88 -26.92
N SER A 299 14.34 -5.02 -26.03
CA SER A 299 13.98 -3.63 -26.33
C SER A 299 14.97 -2.66 -25.66
N GLU A 300 15.14 -1.49 -26.24
CA GLU A 300 15.98 -0.41 -25.70
C GLU A 300 15.17 0.88 -25.62
N PHE A 301 15.44 1.67 -24.59
CA PHE A 301 14.84 2.98 -24.41
C PHE A 301 15.80 3.94 -23.72
N THR A 302 15.58 5.24 -23.91
CA THR A 302 16.32 6.30 -23.22
C THR A 302 15.75 6.50 -21.82
N GLY A 303 16.60 6.33 -20.82
CA GLY A 303 16.35 6.59 -19.41
C GLY A 303 17.29 7.66 -18.86
N ASP A 304 17.41 7.73 -17.54
CA ASP A 304 18.32 8.64 -16.85
C ASP A 304 19.10 7.97 -15.70
N ASN A 305 20.15 8.65 -15.23
CA ASN A 305 21.02 8.21 -14.14
C ASN A 305 20.58 8.68 -12.73
N GLN A 306 19.33 9.11 -12.56
CA GLN A 306 18.77 9.64 -11.31
C GLN A 306 17.60 8.80 -10.77
N GLN A 307 16.78 8.23 -11.67
CA GLN A 307 15.59 7.45 -11.34
C GLN A 307 15.91 5.97 -11.16
N VAL A 308 15.20 5.31 -10.23
CA VAL A 308 15.36 3.86 -10.01
C VAL A 308 14.88 3.05 -11.22
N LEU A 309 15.62 1.99 -11.53
CA LEU A 309 15.35 1.12 -12.67
C LEU A 309 13.92 0.58 -12.72
N LEU A 310 13.36 0.23 -11.56
CA LEU A 310 11.98 -0.27 -11.51
C LEU A 310 10.99 0.74 -12.11
N GLU A 311 11.12 2.02 -11.77
CA GLU A 311 10.20 3.05 -12.25
C GLU A 311 10.41 3.31 -13.76
N GLN A 312 11.67 3.36 -14.20
CA GLN A 312 12.01 3.55 -15.61
C GLN A 312 11.45 2.41 -16.48
N LEU A 313 11.59 1.16 -16.03
CA LEU A 313 11.02 -0.03 -16.71
C LEU A 313 9.49 0.02 -16.76
N GLU A 314 8.84 0.40 -15.66
CA GLU A 314 7.39 0.55 -15.61
C GLU A 314 6.86 1.67 -16.52
N MET A 315 7.64 2.72 -16.76
CA MET A 315 7.29 3.79 -17.72
C MET A 315 7.25 3.30 -19.16
N GLN A 316 8.00 2.25 -19.47
CA GLN A 316 7.97 1.60 -20.78
C GLN A 316 6.97 0.45 -20.87
N GLY A 317 6.14 0.26 -19.84
CA GLY A 317 5.13 -0.80 -19.80
C GLY A 317 5.68 -2.18 -19.40
N PHE A 318 6.94 -2.30 -18.98
CA PHE A 318 7.48 -3.56 -18.50
C PHE A 318 6.93 -3.92 -17.10
N ARG A 319 6.52 -5.18 -16.94
CA ARG A 319 5.97 -5.70 -15.68
C ARG A 319 7.03 -6.43 -14.86
N ILE A 320 7.72 -5.69 -14.01
CA ILE A 320 8.67 -6.26 -13.05
C ILE A 320 7.92 -6.58 -11.74
N PRO A 321 8.01 -7.82 -11.20
CA PRO A 321 7.39 -8.13 -9.92
C PRO A 321 7.93 -7.22 -8.81
N TYR A 322 7.07 -6.66 -7.96
CA TYR A 322 7.52 -5.88 -6.80
C TYR A 322 6.59 -6.07 -5.61
N SER A 323 7.03 -5.61 -4.43
CA SER A 323 6.19 -5.57 -3.23
C SER A 323 6.55 -4.37 -2.36
N CYS A 324 7.73 -4.37 -1.73
CA CYS A 324 8.07 -3.33 -0.75
C CYS A 324 8.50 -1.98 -1.33
N ARG A 325 9.10 -1.97 -2.54
CA ARG A 325 9.81 -0.81 -3.15
C ARG A 325 10.83 -0.10 -2.23
N ALA A 326 11.41 -0.83 -1.29
CA ALA A 326 12.39 -0.33 -0.32
C ALA A 326 13.72 -1.11 -0.35
N GLY A 327 13.88 -2.04 -1.30
CA GLY A 327 15.09 -2.87 -1.41
C GLY A 327 15.19 -4.00 -0.37
N ILE A 328 14.09 -4.35 0.30
CA ILE A 328 14.10 -5.30 1.43
C ILE A 328 13.53 -6.67 1.03
N CYS A 329 12.36 -6.71 0.37
CA CYS A 329 11.65 -7.97 0.09
C CYS A 329 12.24 -8.84 -1.03
N GLY A 330 13.17 -8.30 -1.83
CA GLY A 330 13.77 -9.03 -2.96
C GLY A 330 12.87 -9.30 -4.19
N SER A 331 11.57 -8.98 -4.14
CA SER A 331 10.65 -9.23 -5.26
C SER A 331 11.04 -8.55 -6.58
N CYS A 332 11.68 -7.37 -6.54
CA CYS A 332 12.06 -6.57 -7.70
C CYS A 332 13.38 -7.01 -8.37
N LYS A 333 13.77 -8.28 -8.18
CA LYS A 333 15.04 -8.81 -8.63
C LYS A 333 15.06 -8.97 -10.16
N VAL A 334 16.11 -8.45 -10.79
CA VAL A 334 16.40 -8.58 -12.23
C VAL A 334 17.89 -8.89 -12.41
N THR A 335 18.30 -9.42 -13.56
CA THR A 335 19.71 -9.73 -13.84
C THR A 335 20.36 -8.54 -14.54
N LEU A 336 21.53 -8.11 -14.08
CA LEU A 336 22.35 -7.12 -14.80
C LEU A 336 23.26 -7.87 -15.77
N VAL A 337 22.99 -7.75 -17.07
CA VAL A 337 23.74 -8.43 -18.14
C VAL A 337 25.01 -7.66 -18.48
N SER A 338 24.92 -6.33 -18.60
CA SER A 338 26.06 -5.45 -18.84
C SER A 338 25.84 -4.04 -18.29
N GLY A 339 26.94 -3.30 -18.12
CA GLY A 339 26.96 -1.95 -17.59
C GLY A 339 27.08 -1.89 -16.06
N GLU A 340 26.89 -0.71 -15.49
CA GLU A 340 27.04 -0.46 -14.06
C GLU A 340 25.82 0.25 -13.47
N VAL A 341 25.52 -0.04 -12.21
CA VAL A 341 24.45 0.60 -11.45
C VAL A 341 24.98 1.17 -10.14
N LYS A 342 24.40 2.28 -9.68
CA LYS A 342 24.61 2.79 -8.33
C LYS A 342 23.53 2.24 -7.41
N ALA A 343 23.95 1.54 -6.38
CA ALA A 343 23.05 0.99 -5.38
C ALA A 343 22.58 2.08 -4.40
N LEU A 344 21.27 2.10 -4.12
CA LEU A 344 20.67 2.92 -3.05
C LEU A 344 20.58 2.16 -1.71
N LYS A 345 20.78 0.84 -1.76
CA LYS A 345 20.79 -0.06 -0.62
C LYS A 345 21.95 -1.03 -0.76
N GLN A 346 22.65 -1.31 0.34
CA GLN A 346 23.82 -2.21 0.32
C GLN A 346 23.53 -3.61 -0.25
N SER A 347 22.30 -4.13 -0.07
CA SER A 347 21.88 -5.43 -0.59
C SER A 347 21.31 -5.39 -2.02
N ALA A 348 21.29 -4.22 -2.66
CA ALA A 348 20.65 -4.03 -3.95
C ALA A 348 21.44 -4.66 -5.11
N VAL A 349 22.75 -4.85 -4.97
CA VAL A 349 23.59 -5.53 -5.95
C VAL A 349 24.12 -6.81 -5.31
N ARG A 350 23.91 -7.96 -5.96
CA ARG A 350 24.27 -9.27 -5.44
C ARG A 350 25.41 -9.88 -6.23
N ALA A 351 26.18 -10.74 -5.57
CA ALA A 351 27.34 -11.41 -6.17
C ALA A 351 26.97 -12.37 -7.32
N ASP A 352 25.70 -12.77 -7.43
CA ASP A 352 25.18 -13.63 -8.51
C ASP A 352 24.83 -12.86 -9.79
N GLY A 353 25.18 -11.58 -9.88
CA GLY A 353 24.87 -10.71 -11.03
C GLY A 353 23.44 -10.18 -11.02
N THR A 354 22.63 -10.49 -10.01
CA THR A 354 21.28 -9.94 -9.87
C THR A 354 21.27 -8.65 -9.08
N ILE A 355 20.31 -7.78 -9.40
CA ILE A 355 20.11 -6.49 -8.74
C ILE A 355 18.64 -6.31 -8.33
N LEU A 356 18.40 -5.44 -7.36
CA LEU A 356 17.07 -4.99 -6.97
C LEU A 356 16.74 -3.71 -7.75
N SER A 357 15.96 -3.84 -8.82
CA SER A 357 15.58 -2.71 -9.69
C SER A 357 14.95 -1.52 -8.94
N CYS A 358 14.28 -1.80 -7.82
CA CYS A 358 13.69 -0.79 -6.94
C CYS A 358 14.67 -0.05 -6.03
N SER A 359 15.96 -0.37 -6.09
CA SER A 359 17.02 0.25 -5.27
C SER A 359 18.34 0.39 -6.02
N CYS A 360 18.29 0.44 -7.35
CA CYS A 360 19.43 0.70 -8.23
C CYS A 360 19.06 1.80 -9.23
N ILE A 361 19.99 2.72 -9.49
CA ILE A 361 19.93 3.71 -10.57
C ILE A 361 21.04 3.41 -11.57
N PRO A 362 20.87 3.63 -12.89
CA PRO A 362 21.96 3.46 -13.85
C PRO A 362 23.17 4.35 -13.54
N ALA A 363 24.39 3.84 -13.73
CA ALA A 363 25.61 4.65 -13.75
C ALA A 363 26.02 5.09 -15.16
N GLY A 364 25.46 4.43 -16.18
CA GLY A 364 25.64 4.64 -17.62
C GLY A 364 24.69 3.71 -18.37
N ASP A 365 24.99 3.39 -19.63
CA ASP A 365 24.21 2.44 -20.42
C ASP A 365 24.27 1.04 -19.80
N ILE A 366 23.12 0.35 -19.80
CA ILE A 366 23.00 -0.98 -19.18
C ILE A 366 22.10 -1.91 -20.00
N VAL A 367 22.28 -3.22 -19.80
CA VAL A 367 21.36 -4.26 -20.30
C VAL A 367 20.91 -5.14 -19.14
N LEU A 368 19.60 -5.37 -19.05
CA LEU A 368 18.94 -6.16 -18.01
C LEU A 368 18.23 -7.38 -18.62
N ALA A 369 18.09 -8.46 -17.83
CA ALA A 369 17.35 -9.68 -18.17
C ALA A 369 16.40 -10.14 -17.06
#